data_AF-A0A832U2E3-F1
#
_entry.id   AF-A0A832U2E3-F1
#
_cell.length_a   1.000
_cell.length_b   1.000
_cell.length_c   1.000
_cell.angle_alpha   90.00
_cell.angle_beta   90.00
_cell.angle_gamma   90.00
#
_symmetry.space_group_name_H-M   'P 1'
#
loop_
_entity.id
_entity.type
_entity.pdbx_description
1 polymer ?
#
loop_
_entity_poly.entity_id
_entity_poly.type
_entity_poly.pdbx_seq_one_letter_code
_entity_poly.pdbx_strand_id
1 'polypeptide(L)'
;MDSLKLFKKVTDAITTIILYVLLLALIVGMAKTLLDIRFIVFESLESGFNHMVTSVLTVFIVIDLFKAFSDYHEHDRIKLTDITDATILIVLREIAVGLYAQKFGYEFILSLAVLLFVLGIMRVLAITYSPAKPQGSYTAVQNEERPSKQGISAVLDQCKPASKSN
;
A
#
# COMPACT_ATOMS: atom_id res chain seq x y z
N MET A 1 21.31 -26.84 5.04
CA MET A 1 20.88 -25.63 4.29
C MET A 1 19.37 -25.41 4.44
N ASP A 2 18.82 -25.73 5.62
CA ASP A 2 17.37 -25.99 5.78
C ASP A 2 16.68 -24.97 6.68
N SER A 3 17.44 -24.26 7.53
CA SER A 3 16.91 -23.27 8.47
C SER A 3 16.29 -22.06 7.77
N LEU A 4 16.85 -21.60 6.64
CA LEU A 4 16.28 -20.50 5.86
C LEU A 4 14.97 -20.92 5.15
N LYS A 5 14.88 -22.17 4.69
CA LYS A 5 13.65 -22.68 4.05
C LYS A 5 12.54 -22.86 5.07
N LEU A 6 12.87 -23.36 6.27
CA LEU A 6 11.92 -23.44 7.39
C LEU A 6 11.48 -22.04 7.85
N PHE A 7 12.41 -21.09 8.00
CA PHE A 7 12.07 -19.72 8.37
C PHE A 7 11.13 -19.08 7.35
N LYS A 8 11.45 -19.13 6.05
CA LYS A 8 10.55 -18.59 5.01
C LYS A 8 9.19 -19.29 5.00
N LYS A 9 9.15 -20.62 5.14
CA LYS A 9 7.89 -21.38 5.18
C LYS A 9 7.03 -21.04 6.40
N VAL A 10 7.64 -20.85 7.56
CA VAL A 10 6.94 -20.47 8.79
C VAL A 10 6.46 -19.02 8.70
N THR A 11 7.29 -18.09 8.23
CA THR A 11 6.90 -16.70 8.00
C THR A 11 5.75 -16.59 7.01
N ASP A 12 5.82 -17.30 5.88
CA ASP A 12 4.77 -17.32 4.86
C ASP A 12 3.45 -17.89 5.40
N ALA A 13 3.52 -18.97 6.18
CA ALA A 13 2.34 -19.54 6.85
C ALA A 13 1.74 -18.57 7.87
N ILE A 14 2.57 -17.93 8.70
CA ILE A 14 2.11 -16.95 9.70
C ILE A 14 1.46 -15.76 9.00
N THR A 15 2.11 -15.18 7.99
CA THR A 15 1.57 -14.03 7.26
C THR A 15 0.28 -14.38 6.54
N THR A 16 0.18 -15.57 5.94
CA THR A 16 -1.07 -16.05 5.32
C THR A 16 -2.21 -16.17 6.33
N ILE A 17 -1.93 -16.72 7.53
CA ILE A 17 -2.93 -16.83 8.60
C ILE A 17 -3.36 -15.44 9.08
N ILE A 18 -2.41 -14.53 9.30
CA ILE A 18 -2.70 -13.14 9.69
C ILE A 18 -3.57 -12.46 8.62
N LEU A 19 -3.20 -12.55 7.35
CA LEU A 19 -3.97 -11.98 6.25
C LEU A 19 -5.40 -12.50 6.21
N TYR A 20 -5.59 -13.81 6.43
CA TYR A 20 -6.91 -14.43 6.49
C TYR A 20 -7.74 -13.92 7.68
N VAL A 21 -7.14 -13.79 8.86
CA VAL A 21 -7.81 -13.23 10.05
C VAL A 21 -8.21 -11.76 9.82
N LEU A 22 -7.34 -10.95 9.21
CA LEU A 22 -7.65 -9.56 8.91
C LEU A 22 -8.76 -9.43 7.86
N LEU A 23 -8.76 -10.30 6.85
CA LEU A 23 -9.84 -10.36 5.86
C LEU A 23 -11.18 -10.69 6.55
N LEU A 24 -11.19 -11.66 7.46
CA LEU A 24 -12.39 -12.01 8.22
C LEU A 24 -12.84 -10.85 9.13
N ALA A 25 -11.91 -10.18 9.80
CA ALA A 25 -12.20 -9.00 10.62
C ALA A 25 -12.82 -7.87 9.79
N LEU A 26 -12.37 -7.69 8.55
CA LEU A 26 -12.92 -6.70 7.62
C LEU A 26 -14.36 -7.04 7.20
N ILE A 27 -14.64 -8.31 6.90
CA ILE A 27 -16.02 -8.78 6.61
C ILE A 27 -16.94 -8.56 7.82
N VAL A 28 -16.48 -8.93 9.01
CA VAL A 28 -17.25 -8.77 10.27
C VAL A 28 -17.47 -7.29 10.58
N GLY A 29 -16.45 -6.45 10.41
CA GLY A 29 -16.54 -5.00 10.59
C GLY A 29 -17.58 -4.38 9.66
N MET A 30 -17.54 -4.73 8.37
CA MET A 30 -18.52 -4.27 7.39
C MET A 30 -19.94 -4.71 7.78
N ALA A 31 -20.13 -5.97 8.17
CA ALA A 31 -21.43 -6.49 8.59
C ALA A 31 -21.98 -5.78 9.84
N LYS A 32 -21.13 -5.52 10.84
CA LYS A 32 -21.47 -4.76 12.05
C LYS A 32 -21.98 -3.37 11.72
N THR A 33 -21.26 -2.62 10.88
CA THR A 33 -21.67 -1.26 10.52
C THR A 33 -22.99 -1.25 9.76
N LEU A 34 -23.23 -2.20 8.86
CA LEU A 34 -24.52 -2.31 8.17
C LEU A 34 -25.69 -2.60 9.14
N LEU A 35 -25.45 -3.37 10.21
CA LEU A 35 -26.45 -3.62 11.26
C LEU A 35 -26.68 -2.38 12.13
N ASP A 36 -25.63 -1.64 12.49
CA ASP A 36 -25.74 -0.40 13.28
C ASP A 36 -26.56 0.67 12.54
N ILE A 37 -26.32 0.86 11.22
CA ILE A 37 -27.14 1.77 10.39
C ILE A 37 -28.62 1.40 10.48
N ARG A 38 -28.93 0.11 10.38
CA ARG A 38 -30.31 -0.37 10.41
C ARG A 38 -30.99 -0.14 11.75
N PHE A 39 -30.25 -0.20 12.86
CA PHE A 39 -30.77 0.03 14.20
C PHE A 39 -31.03 1.52 14.47
N ILE A 40 -30.10 2.39 14.07
CA ILE A 40 -30.15 3.84 14.30
C ILE A 40 -31.34 4.54 13.62
N VAL A 41 -31.77 4.05 12.46
CA VAL A 41 -32.95 4.59 11.73
C VAL A 41 -34.23 4.57 12.60
N PHE A 42 -34.28 3.73 13.64
CA PHE A 42 -35.42 3.65 14.54
C PHE A 42 -35.35 4.60 15.76
N GLU A 43 -34.19 5.15 16.12
CA GLU A 43 -33.98 5.66 17.49
C GLU A 43 -33.79 7.18 17.64
N SER A 44 -33.22 7.94 16.68
CA SER A 44 -33.19 9.43 16.62
C SER A 44 -32.26 9.93 15.50
N LEU A 45 -32.64 10.96 14.73
CA LEU A 45 -31.88 11.41 13.55
C LEU A 45 -30.52 12.09 13.85
N GLU A 46 -30.44 12.96 14.86
CA GLU A 46 -29.26 13.81 15.07
C GLU A 46 -28.11 13.08 15.80
N SER A 47 -28.42 12.38 16.90
CA SER A 47 -27.44 11.52 17.58
C SER A 47 -27.06 10.31 16.72
N GLY A 48 -28.04 9.77 16.00
CA GLY A 48 -27.86 8.64 15.09
C GLY A 48 -26.88 8.91 13.95
N PHE A 49 -26.92 10.10 13.35
CA PHE A 49 -26.03 10.45 12.25
C PHE A 49 -24.56 10.50 12.69
N ASN A 50 -24.24 11.14 13.81
CA ASN A 50 -22.87 11.19 14.33
C ASN A 50 -22.35 9.80 14.70
N HIS A 51 -23.20 8.97 15.30
CA HIS A 51 -22.86 7.58 15.60
C HIS A 51 -22.61 6.76 14.33
N MET A 52 -23.47 6.89 13.32
CA MET A 52 -23.31 6.23 12.02
C MET A 52 -22.00 6.61 11.33
N VAL A 53 -21.69 7.91 11.25
CA VAL A 53 -20.44 8.37 10.61
C VAL A 53 -19.22 7.83 11.35
N THR A 54 -19.25 7.85 12.69
CA THR A 54 -18.17 7.30 13.54
C THR A 54 -17.98 5.80 13.31
N SER A 55 -19.07 5.03 13.24
CA SER A 55 -19.03 3.58 12.98
C SER A 55 -18.46 3.26 11.59
N VAL A 56 -18.82 4.04 10.57
CA VAL A 56 -18.25 3.89 9.21
C VAL A 56 -16.75 4.21 9.22
N LEU A 57 -16.36 5.37 9.76
CA LEU A 57 -14.94 5.76 9.85
C LEU A 57 -14.09 4.73 10.60
N THR A 58 -14.67 4.08 11.62
CA THR A 58 -14.02 3.02 12.41
C THR A 58 -13.77 1.77 11.57
N VAL A 59 -14.73 1.30 10.76
CA VAL A 59 -14.50 0.15 9.85
C VAL A 59 -13.39 0.44 8.87
N PHE A 60 -13.37 1.64 8.34
CA PHE A 60 -12.31 1.99 7.44
C PHE A 60 -10.91 1.98 8.15
N ILE A 61 -10.78 2.12 9.49
CA ILE A 61 -9.50 1.86 10.22
C ILE A 61 -9.04 0.43 9.94
N VAL A 62 -9.97 -0.53 10.03
CA VAL A 62 -9.72 -1.95 9.78
C VAL A 62 -9.29 -2.18 8.33
N ILE A 63 -9.89 -1.46 7.38
CA ILE A 63 -9.53 -1.51 5.96
C ILE A 63 -8.08 -1.04 5.74
N ASP A 64 -7.68 0.07 6.36
CA ASP A 64 -6.31 0.57 6.22
C ASP A 64 -5.30 -0.36 6.87
N LEU A 65 -5.66 -0.96 8.01
CA LEU A 65 -4.82 -1.97 8.66
C LEU A 65 -4.65 -3.18 7.73
N PHE A 66 -5.75 -3.70 7.18
CA PHE A 66 -5.71 -4.77 6.17
C PHE A 66 -4.81 -4.40 4.99
N LYS A 67 -4.95 -3.18 4.45
CA LYS A 67 -4.12 -2.71 3.33
C LYS A 67 -2.64 -2.64 3.71
N ALA A 68 -2.30 -2.13 4.90
CA ALA A 68 -0.92 -2.05 5.38
C ALA A 68 -0.29 -3.45 5.57
N PHE A 69 -1.05 -4.40 6.11
CA PHE A 69 -0.59 -5.79 6.26
C PHE A 69 -0.50 -6.53 4.91
N SER A 70 -1.42 -6.27 3.99
CA SER A 70 -1.41 -6.86 2.64
C SER A 70 -0.22 -6.32 1.82
N ASP A 71 0.03 -5.01 1.88
CA ASP A 71 1.15 -4.36 1.19
C ASP A 71 2.51 -4.83 1.75
N TYR A 72 2.58 -5.10 3.06
CA TYR A 72 3.74 -5.73 3.69
C TYR A 72 4.05 -7.13 3.15
N HIS A 73 3.05 -7.88 2.69
CA HIS A 73 3.25 -9.21 2.10
C HIS A 73 3.75 -9.16 0.66
N GLU A 74 3.31 -8.18 -0.15
CA GLU A 74 3.70 -8.07 -1.57
C GLU A 74 5.14 -7.58 -1.76
N HIS A 75 5.67 -6.77 -0.85
CA HIS A 75 7.02 -6.21 -0.96
C HIS A 75 8.01 -6.88 0.00
N ASP A 76 8.77 -7.87 -0.49
CA ASP A 76 9.90 -8.56 0.20
C ASP A 76 11.02 -7.59 0.73
N ARG A 77 10.90 -6.27 0.47
CA ARG A 77 11.76 -5.18 0.94
C ARG A 77 10.93 -3.98 1.37
N ILE A 78 10.70 -3.87 2.67
CA ILE A 78 10.00 -2.72 3.24
C ILE A 78 10.87 -1.47 3.15
N LYS A 79 10.45 -0.45 2.42
CA LYS A 79 11.05 0.89 2.55
C LYS A 79 10.39 1.59 3.74
N LEU A 80 11.19 2.26 4.56
CA LEU A 80 10.66 3.05 5.70
C LEU A 80 9.62 4.09 5.25
N THR A 81 9.76 4.61 4.03
CA THR A 81 8.82 5.57 3.43
C THR A 81 7.42 5.00 3.29
N ASP A 82 7.29 3.73 2.91
CA ASP A 82 6.01 3.08 2.65
C ASP A 82 5.24 2.87 3.98
N ILE A 83 5.95 2.42 5.03
CA ILE A 83 5.36 2.29 6.38
C ILE A 83 4.96 3.66 6.94
N THR A 84 5.80 4.67 6.74
CA THR A 84 5.53 6.01 7.26
C THR A 84 4.29 6.62 6.60
N ASP A 85 4.13 6.44 5.30
CA ASP A 85 2.96 6.91 4.57
C ASP A 85 1.67 6.21 5.04
N ALA A 86 1.72 4.89 5.21
CA ALA A 86 0.61 4.12 5.79
C ALA A 86 0.26 4.58 7.21
N THR A 87 1.27 4.86 8.05
CA THR A 87 1.06 5.33 9.43
C THR A 87 0.40 6.71 9.47
N ILE A 88 0.80 7.62 8.56
CA ILE A 88 0.19 8.95 8.45
C ILE A 88 -1.30 8.83 8.10
N LEU A 89 -1.66 7.96 7.15
CA LEU A 89 -3.07 7.73 6.79
C LEU A 89 -3.90 7.21 7.96
N ILE A 90 -3.35 6.28 8.77
CA ILE A 90 -4.02 5.77 9.97
C ILE A 90 -4.24 6.88 11.01
N VAL A 91 -3.26 7.75 11.23
CA VAL A 91 -3.41 8.85 12.20
C VAL A 91 -4.39 9.93 11.71
N LEU A 92 -4.35 10.27 10.41
CA LEU A 92 -5.34 11.18 9.81
C LEU A 92 -6.76 10.70 10.05
N ARG A 93 -6.96 9.39 9.98
CA ARG A 93 -8.25 8.77 10.23
C ARG A 93 -8.66 8.84 11.70
N GLU A 94 -7.76 8.57 12.63
CA GLU A 94 -8.05 8.67 14.07
C GLU A 94 -8.53 10.09 14.45
N ILE A 95 -7.94 11.11 13.80
CA ILE A 95 -8.39 12.50 13.93
C ILE A 95 -9.81 12.68 13.40
N ALA A 96 -10.13 12.11 12.24
CA ALA A 96 -11.49 12.18 11.68
C ALA A 96 -12.51 11.50 12.60
N VAL A 97 -12.19 10.33 13.16
CA VAL A 97 -13.05 9.62 14.13
C VAL A 97 -13.26 10.47 15.37
N GLY A 98 -12.18 11.00 15.94
CA GLY A 98 -12.23 11.87 17.12
C GLY A 98 -13.05 13.14 16.88
N LEU A 99 -12.99 13.70 15.67
CA LEU A 99 -13.76 14.88 15.27
C LEU A 99 -15.26 14.61 15.22
N TYR A 100 -15.68 13.48 14.65
CA TYR A 100 -17.09 13.11 14.58
C TYR A 100 -17.65 12.57 15.90
N ALA A 101 -16.81 11.97 16.74
CA ALA A 101 -17.21 11.48 18.06
C ALA A 101 -17.42 12.61 19.09
N GLN A 102 -17.14 13.88 18.75
CA GLN A 102 -17.23 15.06 19.62
C GLN A 102 -16.50 14.93 20.99
N LYS A 103 -15.53 14.03 21.12
CA LYS A 103 -14.81 13.79 22.38
C LYS A 103 -13.56 14.66 22.48
N PHE A 104 -13.75 15.98 22.53
CA PHE A 104 -12.64 16.93 22.61
C PHE A 104 -12.27 17.25 24.05
N GLY A 105 -11.47 16.38 24.67
CA GLY A 105 -10.62 16.79 25.78
C GLY A 105 -9.39 17.52 25.27
N TYR A 106 -8.96 18.59 25.95
CA TYR A 106 -7.72 19.31 25.63
C TYR A 106 -6.52 18.36 25.54
N GLU A 107 -6.46 17.38 26.44
CA GLU A 107 -5.47 16.29 26.48
C GLU A 107 -5.41 15.45 25.18
N PHE A 108 -6.57 15.16 24.59
CA PHE A 108 -6.64 14.32 23.38
C PHE A 108 -6.08 15.06 22.16
N ILE A 109 -6.43 16.35 22.03
CA ILE A 109 -5.94 17.21 20.95
C ILE A 109 -4.42 17.43 21.08
N LEU A 110 -3.94 17.64 22.30
CA LEU A 110 -2.50 17.80 22.56
C LEU A 110 -1.74 16.51 22.22
N SER A 111 -2.27 15.35 22.63
CA SER A 111 -1.69 14.04 22.30
C SER A 111 -1.62 13.80 20.78
N LEU A 112 -2.70 14.10 20.05
CA LEU A 112 -2.74 13.99 18.59
C LEU A 112 -1.77 14.95 17.90
N ALA A 113 -1.66 16.19 18.39
CA ALA A 113 -0.73 17.17 17.85
C ALA A 113 0.73 16.73 18.02
N VAL A 114 1.08 16.22 19.21
CA VAL A 114 2.42 15.67 19.48
C VAL A 114 2.70 14.44 18.60
N LEU A 115 1.74 13.52 18.49
CA LEU A 115 1.86 12.33 17.65
C LEU A 115 2.10 12.71 16.18
N LEU A 116 1.30 13.64 15.63
CA LEU A 116 1.47 14.14 14.27
C LEU A 116 2.81 14.84 14.07
N PHE A 117 3.27 15.60 15.07
CA PHE A 117 4.56 16.28 15.01
C PHE A 117 5.72 15.28 14.91
N VAL A 118 5.70 14.24 15.75
CA VAL A 118 6.71 13.17 15.73
C VAL A 118 6.69 12.41 14.40
N LEU A 119 5.50 12.04 13.90
CA LEU A 119 5.37 11.36 12.60
C LEU A 119 5.80 12.25 11.42
N GLY A 120 5.51 13.55 11.49
CA GLY A 120 5.96 14.53 10.50
C GLY A 120 7.49 14.63 10.46
N ILE A 121 8.14 14.76 11.62
CA ILE A 121 9.61 14.75 11.72
C ILE A 121 10.17 13.44 11.17
N MET A 122 9.61 12.31 11.58
CA MET A 122 10.03 10.99 11.12
C MET A 122 9.94 10.88 9.59
N ARG A 123 8.86 11.38 8.97
CA ARG A 123 8.71 11.39 7.51
C ARG A 123 9.76 12.27 6.82
N VAL A 124 10.00 13.47 7.34
CA VAL A 124 11.03 14.38 6.79
C VAL A 124 12.40 13.73 6.90
N LEU A 125 12.72 13.08 8.02
CA LEU A 125 13.96 12.34 8.19
C LEU A 125 14.03 11.13 7.24
N ALA A 126 12.95 10.35 7.10
CA ALA A 126 12.92 9.22 6.19
C ALA A 126 13.14 9.64 4.73
N ILE A 127 12.58 10.77 4.29
CA ILE A 127 12.77 11.30 2.94
C ILE A 127 14.18 11.87 2.74
N THR A 128 14.71 12.61 3.71
CA THR A 128 16.03 13.27 3.58
C THR A 128 17.20 12.29 3.76
N TYR A 129 17.06 11.30 4.64
CA TYR A 129 18.09 10.29 4.90
C TYR A 129 17.96 9.04 4.03
N SER A 130 16.85 8.81 3.33
CA SER A 130 16.79 7.80 2.27
C SER A 130 17.59 8.34 1.09
N PRO A 131 18.84 7.90 0.87
CA PRO A 131 19.62 8.31 -0.27
C PRO A 131 19.06 7.52 -1.44
N ALA A 132 17.94 7.99 -1.99
CA ALA A 132 17.56 7.65 -3.33
C ALA A 132 18.73 8.15 -4.19
N LYS A 133 19.53 7.21 -4.70
CA LYS A 133 20.41 7.50 -5.83
C LYS A 133 19.54 8.24 -6.85
N PRO A 134 19.96 9.42 -7.34
CA PRO A 134 19.20 10.10 -8.37
C PRO A 134 19.12 9.15 -9.58
N GLN A 135 17.97 8.49 -9.75
CA GLN A 135 17.60 7.94 -11.04
C GLN A 135 17.35 9.15 -11.93
N GLY A 136 18.25 9.32 -12.88
CA GLY A 136 18.29 10.46 -13.77
C GLY A 136 16.95 10.70 -14.46
N SER A 137 16.62 11.98 -14.52
CA SER A 137 16.09 12.63 -15.72
C SER A 137 14.92 11.94 -16.40
N TYR A 138 13.72 12.38 -16.03
CA TYR A 138 12.65 12.52 -17.01
C TYR A 138 13.03 13.60 -18.01
N THR A 139 13.80 13.21 -19.03
CA THR A 139 13.88 13.95 -20.29
C THR A 139 13.39 13.04 -21.40
N ALA A 140 12.50 13.60 -22.20
CA ALA A 140 11.67 12.94 -23.19
C ALA A 140 12.44 12.25 -24.34
N VAL A 141 11.66 11.44 -25.07
CA VAL A 141 11.80 11.03 -26.49
C VAL A 141 12.46 9.67 -26.76
N GLN A 142 11.62 8.66 -27.02
CA GLN A 142 11.65 7.79 -28.20
C GLN A 142 10.30 7.05 -28.25
N ASN A 143 9.31 7.57 -28.98
CA ASN A 143 9.02 7.26 -30.38
C ASN A 143 9.10 5.77 -30.71
N GLU A 144 8.01 5.26 -31.28
CA GLU A 144 7.83 3.96 -31.90
C GLU A 144 9.10 3.44 -32.59
N GLU A 145 9.64 2.34 -32.07
CA GLU A 145 10.52 1.47 -32.85
C GLU A 145 9.68 0.33 -33.43
N ARG A 146 9.16 0.56 -34.64
CA ARG A 146 8.81 -0.54 -35.56
C ARG A 146 10.13 -1.23 -35.95
N PRO A 147 10.29 -2.54 -35.71
CA PRO A 147 11.53 -3.20 -36.03
C PRO A 147 11.66 -3.36 -37.55
N SER A 148 12.67 -2.69 -38.08
CA SER A 148 13.29 -2.97 -39.37
C SER A 148 13.59 -4.48 -39.45
N LYS A 149 12.99 -5.15 -40.44
CA LYS A 149 13.40 -6.49 -40.85
C LYS A 149 14.83 -6.38 -41.37
N GLN A 150 15.74 -6.76 -40.48
CA GLN A 150 17.11 -7.12 -40.74
C GLN A 150 17.16 -8.14 -41.87
N GLY A 151 17.37 -7.63 -43.08
CA GLY A 151 18.06 -8.37 -44.13
C GLY A 151 19.47 -8.63 -43.63
N ILE A 152 19.65 -9.76 -42.96
CA ILE A 152 20.89 -10.56 -42.80
C ILE A 152 20.43 -11.98 -42.38
N SER A 153 19.24 -12.40 -42.84
CA SER A 153 18.94 -13.82 -42.90
C SER A 153 19.68 -14.35 -44.12
N ALA A 154 20.65 -15.19 -43.83
CA ALA A 154 20.73 -16.46 -44.49
C ALA A 154 21.12 -16.43 -45.99
N VAL A 155 22.41 -16.61 -46.23
CA VAL A 155 22.86 -17.95 -46.70
C VAL A 155 22.55 -18.32 -48.17
N LEU A 156 22.31 -17.39 -49.11
CA LEU A 156 22.11 -17.79 -50.52
C LEU A 156 22.77 -16.97 -51.64
N ASP A 157 23.71 -16.07 -51.36
CA ASP A 157 24.50 -15.40 -52.43
C ASP A 157 25.96 -15.86 -52.50
N GLN A 158 26.37 -16.87 -51.72
CA GLN A 158 27.68 -17.52 -51.88
C GLN A 158 27.72 -18.55 -53.04
N CYS A 159 26.93 -18.33 -54.10
CA CYS A 159 27.02 -19.10 -55.33
C CYS A 159 27.94 -18.39 -56.34
N LYS A 160 29.23 -18.34 -56.01
CA LYS A 160 30.32 -18.31 -57.02
C LYS A 160 31.61 -18.75 -56.33
N PRO A 161 32.10 -19.96 -56.66
CA PRO A 161 33.21 -19.99 -57.62
C PRO A 161 33.26 -21.26 -58.49
N ALA A 162 33.51 -21.08 -59.79
CA ALA A 162 34.41 -21.93 -60.58
C ALA A 162 34.48 -21.40 -62.02
N SER A 163 35.47 -20.55 -62.30
CA SER A 163 36.07 -20.48 -63.62
C SER A 163 37.56 -20.64 -63.45
N LYS A 164 38.06 -21.83 -63.79
CA LYS A 164 39.44 -22.06 -64.21
C LYS A 164 39.50 -23.35 -65.04
N SER A 165 39.59 -23.20 -66.37
CA SER A 165 40.57 -23.89 -67.20
C SER A 165 40.44 -23.40 -68.64
N ASN A 166 41.61 -23.29 -69.29
CA ASN A 166 41.79 -23.42 -70.74
C ASN A 166 40.92 -24.51 -71.37
#